data_AF-A0A832RXJ7-F1
#
_entry.id   AF-A0A832RXJ7-F1
#
_cell.length_a   1.000
_cell.length_b   1.000
_cell.length_c   1.000
_cell.angle_alpha   90.00
_cell.angle_beta   90.00
_cell.angle_gamma   90.00
#
_symmetry.space_group_name_H-M   'P 1'
#
loop_
_entity.id
_entity.type
_entity.pdbx_description
1 polymer ?
#
loop_
_entity_poly.entity_id
_entity_poly.type
_entity_poly.pdbx_seq_one_letter_code
_entity_poly.pdbx_strand_id
1 'polypeptide(L)'
;MELDIMSPHYQPYYREGKEPGDWYDPKPIFFLAVPRGIEFHFALAYREMSREQLEKAQNQKLLENARALLCEALKEHGVGAKTALGYGRMIDE
;
A
#
# COMPACT_ATOMS: atom_id res chain seq x y z
N MET A 1 -3.08 -11.59 12.16
CA MET A 1 -3.89 -10.37 11.96
C MET A 1 -4.07 -9.73 13.31
N GLU A 2 -4.00 -8.40 13.37
CA GLU A 2 -4.21 -7.58 14.57
C GLU A 2 -5.46 -6.72 14.40
N LEU A 3 -6.17 -6.47 15.50
CA LEU A 3 -7.31 -5.57 15.52
C LEU A 3 -6.83 -4.16 15.84
N ASP A 4 -7.22 -3.20 15.00
CA ASP A 4 -6.85 -1.80 15.16
C ASP A 4 -8.09 -0.90 14.94
N ILE A 5 -8.00 0.38 15.29
CA ILE A 5 -9.15 1.28 15.40
C ILE A 5 -8.99 2.56 14.58
N MET A 6 -10.09 3.08 14.02
CA MET A 6 -10.17 4.44 13.52
C MET A 6 -11.35 5.16 14.14
N SER A 7 -11.19 6.45 14.43
CA SER A 7 -12.21 7.24 15.14
C SER A 7 -12.59 8.49 14.32
N PRO A 8 -13.24 8.34 13.14
CA PRO A 8 -13.64 9.47 12.32
C PRO A 8 -14.68 10.35 13.04
N HIS A 9 -14.41 11.64 13.07
CA HIS A 9 -15.26 12.68 13.68
C HIS A 9 -16.41 13.12 12.78
N TYR A 10 -16.13 13.36 11.49
CA TYR A 10 -17.08 13.95 10.55
C TYR A 10 -17.91 12.91 9.78
N GLN A 11 -18.23 11.76 10.38
CA GLN A 11 -19.07 10.77 9.69
C GLN A 11 -20.41 11.34 9.17
N PRO A 12 -21.15 12.15 9.94
CA PRO A 12 -22.42 12.70 9.46
C PRO A 12 -22.26 13.63 8.26
N TYR A 13 -21.17 14.40 8.19
CA TYR A 13 -20.83 15.20 7.01
C TYR A 13 -20.65 14.32 5.76
N TYR A 14 -19.79 13.29 5.84
CA TYR A 14 -19.48 12.44 4.68
C TYR A 14 -20.61 11.49 4.26
N ARG A 15 -21.50 11.10 5.18
CA ARG A 15 -22.55 10.10 4.90
C ARG A 15 -23.94 10.67 4.71
N GLU A 16 -24.26 11.72 5.45
CA GLU A 16 -25.62 12.29 5.51
C GLU A 16 -25.70 13.68 4.89
N GLY A 17 -24.56 14.28 4.48
CA GLY A 17 -24.52 15.61 3.87
C GLY A 17 -24.76 16.76 4.85
N LYS A 18 -24.63 16.51 6.16
CA LYS A 18 -24.70 17.55 7.20
C LYS A 18 -23.50 18.48 7.13
N GLU A 19 -23.59 19.65 7.75
CA GLU A 19 -22.48 20.59 7.84
C GLU A 19 -21.26 19.98 8.56
N PRO A 20 -20.02 20.32 8.13
CA PRO A 20 -18.82 19.89 8.81
C PRO A 20 -18.68 20.69 10.12
N GLY A 21 -18.44 20.00 11.23
CA GLY A 21 -18.39 20.63 12.54
C GLY A 21 -17.65 19.80 13.57
N ASP A 22 -16.99 20.47 14.51
CA ASP A 22 -16.15 19.84 15.53
C ASP A 22 -16.95 19.26 16.72
N TRP A 23 -18.29 19.26 16.65
CA TRP A 23 -19.19 18.85 17.72
C TRP A 23 -19.77 17.43 17.57
N TYR A 24 -19.43 16.72 16.50
CA TYR A 24 -19.88 15.33 16.36
C TYR A 24 -19.10 14.41 17.30
N ASP A 25 -19.65 13.26 17.69
CA ASP A 25 -18.87 12.30 18.46
C ASP A 25 -17.98 11.46 17.55
N PRO A 26 -16.71 11.20 17.91
CA PRO A 26 -15.87 10.26 17.18
C PRO A 26 -16.48 8.85 17.29
N LYS A 27 -16.69 8.21 16.14
CA LYS A 27 -17.29 6.86 16.07
C LYS A 27 -16.23 5.81 15.79
N PRO A 28 -15.80 5.00 16.79
CA PRO A 28 -14.73 4.03 16.60
C PRO A 28 -15.16 2.90 15.64
N ILE A 29 -14.29 2.58 14.69
CA ILE A 29 -14.42 1.48 13.74
C ILE A 29 -13.20 0.59 13.88
N PHE A 30 -13.44 -0.67 14.21
CA PHE A 30 -12.40 -1.68 14.23
C PHE A 30 -12.12 -2.21 12.82
N PHE A 31 -10.85 -2.43 12.50
CA PHE A 31 -10.41 -3.02 11.24
C PHE A 31 -9.24 -3.98 11.48
N LEU A 32 -9.05 -4.92 10.55
CA LEU A 32 -7.95 -5.87 10.63
C LEU A 32 -6.71 -5.29 9.96
N ALA A 33 -5.60 -5.30 10.68
CA ALA A 33 -4.27 -4.96 10.19
C ALA A 33 -3.40 -6.22 10.10
N VAL A 34 -2.54 -6.27 9.09
CA VAL A 34 -1.44 -7.25 9.07
C VAL A 34 -0.36 -6.73 10.03
N PRO A 35 0.10 -7.53 11.00
CA PRO A 35 1.15 -7.11 11.92
C PRO A 35 2.48 -6.89 11.20
N ARG A 36 3.39 -6.20 11.87
CA ARG A 36 4.79 -6.06 11.41
C ARG A 36 5.51 -7.42 11.48
N GLY A 37 6.56 -7.58 10.67
CA GLY A 37 7.38 -8.81 10.65
C GLY A 37 6.78 -9.95 9.84
N ILE A 38 5.80 -9.67 8.98
CA ILE A 38 5.27 -10.64 8.01
C ILE A 38 5.99 -10.44 6.68
N GLU A 39 6.55 -11.52 6.15
CA GLU A 39 7.23 -11.55 4.87
C GLU A 39 6.23 -11.68 3.71
N PHE A 40 6.48 -10.93 2.63
CA PHE A 40 5.69 -10.96 1.41
C PHE A 40 6.61 -11.18 0.21
N HIS A 41 6.21 -12.07 -0.70
CA HIS A 41 6.90 -12.28 -1.96
C HIS A 41 6.25 -11.48 -3.07
N PHE A 42 7.07 -10.69 -3.78
CA PHE A 42 6.68 -9.95 -4.97
C PHE A 42 7.39 -10.52 -6.20
N ALA A 43 6.68 -10.61 -7.32
CA ALA A 43 7.23 -11.09 -8.58
C ALA A 43 6.94 -10.10 -9.71
N LEU A 44 7.96 -9.84 -10.53
CA LEU A 44 7.85 -9.07 -11.76
C LEU A 44 8.21 -9.99 -12.93
N ALA A 45 7.39 -9.95 -13.98
CA ALA A 45 7.58 -10.79 -15.15
C ALA A 45 7.13 -10.07 -16.42
N TYR A 46 7.69 -10.47 -17.54
CA TYR A 46 7.24 -10.05 -18.86
C TYR A 46 6.00 -10.84 -19.26
N ARG A 47 5.08 -10.17 -19.98
CA ARG A 47 3.85 -10.81 -20.47
C ARG A 47 4.18 -11.92 -21.47
N GLU A 48 4.98 -11.62 -22.50
CA GLU A 48 5.42 -12.56 -23.52
C GLU A 48 6.84 -12.18 -23.96
N MET A 49 7.82 -13.04 -23.69
CA MET A 49 9.19 -12.81 -24.13
C MET A 49 9.97 -14.12 -24.24
N SER A 50 10.68 -14.32 -25.35
CA SER A 50 11.57 -15.48 -25.52
C SER A 50 12.81 -15.36 -24.62
N ARG A 51 13.52 -16.47 -24.38
CA ARG A 51 14.80 -16.45 -23.63
C ARG A 51 15.83 -15.53 -24.26
N GLU A 52 15.96 -15.58 -25.58
CA GLU A 52 16.88 -14.71 -26.32
C GLU A 52 16.53 -13.23 -26.16
N GLN A 53 15.25 -12.89 -26.09
CA GLN A 53 14.80 -11.52 -25.83
C GLN A 53 15.05 -11.11 -24.37
N LEU A 54 14.91 -12.03 -23.39
CA LEU A 54 15.26 -11.79 -21.99
C LEU A 54 16.76 -11.48 -21.80
N GLU A 55 17.62 -12.13 -22.56
CA GLU A 55 19.07 -11.93 -22.50
C GLU A 55 19.52 -10.60 -23.14
N LYS A 56 18.63 -9.90 -23.86
CA LYS A 56 18.94 -8.55 -24.34
C LYS A 56 19.08 -7.60 -23.16
N ALA A 57 20.26 -6.97 -23.05
CA ALA A 57 20.60 -6.03 -21.99
C ALA A 57 19.53 -4.95 -21.73
N GLN A 58 18.88 -4.43 -22.79
CA GLN A 58 17.81 -3.42 -22.64
C GLN A 58 16.61 -3.95 -21.83
N ASN A 59 16.28 -5.24 -21.99
CA ASN A 59 15.15 -5.86 -21.32
C ASN A 59 15.55 -6.16 -19.87
N GLN A 60 16.74 -6.73 -19.62
CA GLN A 60 17.23 -6.88 -18.25
C GLN A 60 17.19 -5.56 -17.47
N LYS A 61 17.66 -4.47 -18.08
CA LYS A 61 17.60 -3.12 -17.50
C LYS A 61 16.18 -2.64 -17.21
N LEU A 62 15.20 -2.99 -18.05
CA LEU A 62 13.80 -2.63 -17.81
C LEU A 62 13.25 -3.37 -16.58
N LEU A 63 13.57 -4.65 -16.40
CA LEU A 63 13.15 -5.41 -15.22
C LEU A 63 13.83 -4.89 -13.95
N GLU A 64 15.11 -4.55 -14.03
CA GLU A 64 15.86 -3.94 -12.93
C GLU A 64 15.27 -2.59 -12.51
N ASN A 65 14.94 -1.73 -13.48
CA ASN A 65 14.28 -0.45 -13.22
C ASN A 65 12.90 -0.66 -12.57
N ALA A 66 12.11 -1.61 -13.09
CA ALA A 66 10.81 -1.93 -12.52
C ALA A 66 10.94 -2.46 -11.08
N ARG A 67 11.96 -3.29 -10.79
CA ARG A 67 12.26 -3.75 -9.44
C ARG A 67 12.61 -2.58 -8.52
N ALA A 68 13.51 -1.69 -8.96
CA ALA A 68 13.93 -0.54 -8.18
C ALA A 68 12.73 0.37 -7.83
N LEU A 69 11.88 0.68 -8.81
CA LEU A 69 10.66 1.46 -8.61
C LEU A 69 9.67 0.77 -7.67
N LEU A 70 9.51 -0.55 -7.77
CA LEU A 70 8.64 -1.31 -6.88
C LEU A 70 9.15 -1.25 -5.43
N CYS A 71 10.45 -1.50 -5.22
CA CYS A 71 11.06 -1.43 -3.89
C CYS A 71 10.91 -0.03 -3.27
N GLU A 72 11.17 1.03 -4.04
CA GLU A 72 11.00 2.41 -3.60
C GLU A 72 9.54 2.73 -3.27
N ALA A 73 8.60 2.32 -4.12
CA ALA A 73 7.17 2.53 -3.87
C ALA A 73 6.69 1.81 -2.61
N LEU A 74 7.09 0.56 -2.40
CA LEU A 74 6.71 -0.22 -1.22
C LEU A 74 7.29 0.38 0.08
N LYS A 75 8.52 0.91 0.01
CA LYS A 75 9.21 1.52 1.15
C LYS A 75 8.69 2.91 1.50
N GLU A 76 8.55 3.79 0.50
CA GLU A 76 8.30 5.22 0.74
C GLU A 76 6.80 5.56 0.67
N HIS A 77 6.05 4.94 -0.23
CA HIS A 77 4.62 5.22 -0.43
C HIS A 77 3.70 4.22 0.27
N GLY A 78 4.11 2.95 0.36
CA GLY A 78 3.31 1.87 0.92
C GLY A 78 2.11 1.47 0.08
N VAL A 79 1.50 0.35 0.45
CA VAL A 79 0.34 -0.24 -0.23
C VAL A 79 -0.78 -0.58 0.76
N GLY A 80 -2.01 -0.68 0.26
CA GLY A 80 -3.19 -0.94 1.09
C GLY A 80 -3.83 0.35 1.61
N ALA A 81 -4.54 0.24 2.73
CA ALA A 81 -5.28 1.36 3.31
C ALA A 81 -4.38 2.22 4.22
N LYS A 82 -4.74 3.51 4.37
CA LYS A 82 -4.14 4.44 5.34
C LYS A 82 -2.63 4.67 5.18
N THR A 83 -2.11 4.58 3.96
CA THR A 83 -0.69 4.81 3.66
C THR A 83 -0.20 6.21 4.05
N ALA A 84 -1.05 7.23 3.96
CA ALA A 84 -0.76 8.59 4.42
C ALA A 84 -0.54 8.69 5.95
N LEU A 85 -1.05 7.71 6.72
CA LEU A 85 -0.84 7.59 8.16
C LEU A 85 0.32 6.63 8.51
N GLY A 86 1.11 6.20 7.52
CA GLY A 86 2.28 5.34 7.71
C GLY A 86 2.03 3.84 7.63
N TYR A 87 0.79 3.38 7.38
CA TYR A 87 0.50 1.95 7.21
C TYR A 87 1.06 1.42 5.88
N GLY A 88 1.24 0.10 5.80
CA GLY A 88 1.46 -0.61 4.55
C GLY A 88 2.86 -0.44 3.94
N ARG A 89 3.85 -0.03 4.73
CA ARG A 89 5.26 0.01 4.31
C ARG A 89 5.88 -1.37 4.37
N MET A 90 6.74 -1.67 3.39
CA MET A 90 7.50 -2.90 3.33
C MET A 90 8.95 -2.55 2.96
N ILE A 91 9.90 -3.23 3.57
CA ILE A 91 11.33 -3.03 3.34
C ILE A 91 11.92 -4.34 2.82
N ASP A 92 12.87 -4.22 1.89
CA ASP A 92 13.71 -5.33 1.44
C ASP A 92 14.83 -5.49 2.49
N GLU A 93 15.00 -6.68 3.05
CA GLU A 93 16.07 -7.02 4.00
C GLU A 93 17.31 -7.57 3.28
#